data_AF-A0A5Q4E2I3-F1
#
_entry.id   AF-A0A5Q4E2I3-F1
#
_cell.length_a   1.000
_cell.length_b   1.000
_cell.length_c   1.000
_cell.angle_alpha   90.00
_cell.angle_beta   90.00
_cell.angle_gamma   90.00
#
_symmetry.space_group_name_H-M   'P 1'
#
loop_
_entity.id
_entity.type
_entity.pdbx_description
1 polymer ?
#
loop_
_entity_poly.entity_id
_entity_poly.type
_entity_poly.pdbx_seq_one_letter_code
_entity_poly.pdbx_strand_id
1 'polypeptide(L)' 'GLDPVQRRTDWLDLIESAKVPKLAIAGQQTPPKSGAEMEMLKAMAGVQWATVPGSLAAHEEHPETVLESLRPFLEEHLRG' A
#
# COMPACT_ATOMS: atom_id res chain seq x y z
N GLY A 1 -22.06 -7.40 -7.34
CA GLY A 1 -21.22 -7.50 -6.14
C GLY A 1 -20.63 -6.14 -5.88
N LEU A 2 -20.29 -5.84 -4.61
CA LEU A 2 -19.67 -4.56 -4.24
C LEU A 2 -18.22 -4.42 -4.73
N ASP A 3 -17.58 -5.54 -5.04
CA ASP A 3 -16.23 -5.57 -5.59
C ASP A 3 -16.25 -5.43 -7.12
N PRO A 4 -15.64 -4.37 -7.69
CA PRO A 4 -15.52 -4.21 -9.13
C PRO A 4 -14.47 -5.17 -9.74
N VAL A 5 -13.65 -5.82 -8.93
CA VAL A 5 -12.55 -6.69 -9.34
C VAL A 5 -13.00 -8.15 -9.28
N GLN A 6 -13.03 -8.80 -10.45
CA GLN A 6 -13.42 -10.22 -10.56
C GLN A 6 -12.21 -11.16 -10.40
N ARG A 7 -11.01 -10.68 -10.72
CA ARG A 7 -9.75 -11.45 -10.64
C ARG A 7 -8.66 -10.58 -10.04
N ARG A 8 -7.74 -11.22 -9.30
CA ARG A 8 -6.60 -10.53 -8.68
C ARG A 8 -5.78 -9.68 -9.66
N THR A 9 -5.64 -10.12 -10.91
CA THR A 9 -4.92 -9.36 -11.95
C THR A 9 -5.59 -8.05 -12.31
N ASP A 10 -6.94 -8.01 -12.30
CA ASP A 10 -7.70 -6.82 -12.68
C ASP A 10 -7.46 -5.67 -11.69
N TRP A 11 -7.12 -5.99 -10.43
CA TRP A 11 -6.74 -5.00 -9.42
C TRP A 11 -5.37 -4.37 -9.69
N LEU A 12 -4.39 -5.14 -10.18
CA LEU A 12 -3.06 -4.62 -10.50
C LEU A 12 -3.11 -3.67 -11.70
N ASP A 13 -3.89 -4.02 -12.72
CA ASP A 13 -4.12 -3.17 -13.89
C ASP A 13 -4.74 -1.82 -13.47
N LEU A 14 -5.66 -1.83 -12.51
CA LEU A 14 -6.25 -0.61 -11.95
C LEU A 14 -5.20 0.26 -11.26
N ILE A 15 -4.34 -0.33 -10.43
CA ILE A 15 -3.28 0.42 -9.73
C ILE A 15 -2.29 1.00 -10.73
N GLU A 16 -1.87 0.22 -11.72
CA GLU A 16 -0.94 0.67 -12.76
C GLU A 16 -1.52 1.84 -13.57
N SER A 17 -2.80 1.74 -13.96
CA SER A 17 -3.48 2.78 -14.75
C SER A 17 -3.76 4.09 -13.99
N ALA A 18 -3.79 4.05 -12.65
CA ALA A 18 -4.09 5.21 -11.82
C ALA A 18 -2.97 6.26 -11.90
N LYS A 19 -3.30 7.44 -12.47
CA LYS A 19 -2.38 8.58 -12.67
C LYS A 19 -2.31 9.50 -11.46
N VAL A 20 -2.25 8.92 -10.27
CA VAL A 20 -2.07 9.64 -9.00
C VAL A 20 -0.83 9.09 -8.29
N PRO A 21 -0.20 9.89 -7.43
CA PRO A 21 0.83 9.38 -6.53
C PRO A 21 0.28 8.23 -5.67
N LYS A 22 1.08 7.18 -5.48
CA LYS A 22 0.68 5.96 -4.77
C LYS A 22 1.74 5.59 -3.74
N LEU A 23 1.30 5.29 -2.52
CA LEU A 23 2.12 4.76 -1.44
C LEU A 23 1.43 3.49 -0.89
N ALA A 24 2.19 2.41 -0.78
CA ALA A 24 1.80 1.19 -0.08
C ALA A 24 2.64 1.01 1.19
N ILE A 25 1.97 0.69 2.30
CA ILE A 25 2.60 0.49 3.62
C ILE A 25 2.22 -0.90 4.10
N ALA A 26 3.21 -1.72 4.47
CA ALA A 26 2.96 -3.06 5.02
C ALA A 26 3.64 -3.28 6.38
N GLY A 27 3.02 -4.10 7.21
CA GLY A 27 3.62 -4.57 8.45
C GLY A 27 4.71 -5.61 8.19
N GLN A 28 5.83 -5.53 8.91
CA GLN A 28 6.97 -6.45 8.82
C GLN A 28 6.59 -7.92 9.06
N GLN A 29 5.52 -8.16 9.84
CA GLN A 29 5.06 -9.49 10.23
C GLN A 29 3.81 -9.92 9.44
N THR A 30 3.54 -9.28 8.30
CA THR A 30 2.45 -9.67 7.41
C THR A 30 2.60 -11.13 6.98
N PRO A 31 1.60 -12.01 7.22
CA PRO A 31 1.69 -13.42 6.84
C PRO A 31 1.92 -13.57 5.33
N PRO A 32 2.79 -14.49 4.86
CA PRO A 32 3.08 -14.68 3.44
C PRO A 32 1.83 -14.95 2.58
N LYS A 33 0.83 -15.63 3.14
CA LYS A 33 -0.46 -15.92 2.48
C LYS A 33 -1.24 -14.65 2.12
N SER A 34 -1.01 -13.56 2.85
CA SER A 34 -1.64 -12.25 2.64
C SER A 34 -0.65 -11.20 2.10
N GLY A 35 0.60 -11.61 1.80
CA GLY A 35 1.67 -10.72 1.36
C GLY A 35 1.97 -10.79 -0.14
N ALA A 36 1.35 -11.71 -0.89
CA ALA A 36 1.63 -11.86 -2.31
C ALA A 36 1.29 -10.58 -3.10
N GLU A 37 0.13 -9.97 -2.83
CA GLU A 37 -0.30 -8.71 -3.41
C GLU A 37 0.62 -7.55 -3.00
N MET A 38 1.11 -7.57 -1.76
CA MET A 38 2.04 -6.57 -1.22
C MET A 38 3.41 -6.63 -1.91
N GLU A 39 3.95 -7.82 -2.15
CA GLU A 39 5.19 -7.98 -2.93
C GLU A 39 5.02 -7.53 -4.39
N MET A 40 3.83 -7.75 -4.98
CA MET A 40 3.53 -7.22 -6.31
C MET A 40 3.48 -5.69 -6.34
N LEU A 41 2.86 -5.05 -5.33
CA LEU A 41 2.86 -3.60 -5.18
C LEU A 41 4.27 -3.04 -5.00
N LYS A 42 5.07 -3.68 -4.15
CA LYS A 42 6.46 -3.29 -3.88
C LYS A 42 7.33 -3.32 -5.14
N ALA A 43 7.07 -4.25 -6.05
CA ALA A 43 7.78 -4.38 -7.32
C ALA A 43 7.23 -3.47 -8.44
N MET A 44 6.08 -2.82 -8.23
CA MET A 44 5.41 -2.03 -9.26
C MET A 44 6.04 -0.64 -9.42
N ALA A 45 6.36 -0.27 -10.66
CA ALA A 45 6.84 1.06 -10.96
C ALA A 45 5.78 2.13 -10.66
N GLY A 46 6.20 3.23 -10.03
CA GLY A 46 5.29 4.33 -9.66
C GLY A 46 4.46 4.08 -8.40
N VAL A 47 4.77 3.02 -7.64
CA VAL A 47 4.28 2.81 -6.28
C VAL A 47 5.44 3.02 -5.30
N GLN A 48 5.32 4.00 -4.42
CA GLN A 48 6.24 4.13 -3.28
C GLN A 48 5.93 3.05 -2.24
N TRP A 49 6.95 2.60 -1.51
CA TRP A 49 6.84 1.50 -0.57
C TRP A 49 7.43 1.86 0.79
N ALA A 50 6.71 1.52 1.86
CA ALA A 50 7.22 1.57 3.23
C ALA A 50 6.89 0.29 4.00
N THR A 51 7.75 -0.05 4.96
CA THR A 51 7.51 -1.17 5.88
C THR A 51 7.55 -0.66 7.31
N VAL A 52 6.55 -1.01 8.11
CA VAL A 52 6.40 -0.60 9.52
C VAL A 52 6.33 -1.82 10.44
N PRO A 53 6.56 -1.69 11.76
CA PRO A 53 6.27 -2.76 12.72
C PRO A 53 4.80 -3.21 12.64
N GLY A 54 4.54 -4.45 13.07
CA GLY A 54 3.20 -5.03 13.15
C GLY A 54 2.83 -5.98 12.01
N SER A 55 1.58 -6.43 12.02
CA SER A 55 1.04 -7.46 11.13
C SER A 55 0.17 -6.87 9.98
N LEU A 56 -1.00 -7.45 9.72
CA LEU A 56 -1.94 -6.98 8.70
C LEU A 56 -2.63 -5.66 9.08
N ALA A 57 -2.84 -5.43 10.37
CA ALA A 57 -3.48 -4.24 10.91
C ALA A 57 -2.45 -3.27 11.49
N ALA A 58 -1.30 -3.10 10.83
CA ALA A 58 -0.21 -2.25 11.33
C ALA A 58 -0.63 -0.80 11.64
N HIS A 59 -1.69 -0.29 10.99
CA HIS A 59 -2.27 1.02 11.29
C HIS A 59 -3.06 1.09 12.60
N GLU A 60 -3.58 -0.04 13.09
CA GLU A 60 -4.20 -0.14 14.42
C GLU A 60 -3.13 -0.43 15.49
N GLU A 61 -2.15 -1.27 15.16
CA GLU A 61 -1.07 -1.68 16.08
C GLU A 61 -0.05 -0.55 16.33
N HIS A 62 0.31 0.17 15.28
CA HIS A 62 1.36 1.21 15.27
C HIS A 62 0.93 2.46 14.49
N PRO A 63 -0.17 3.13 14.89
CA PRO A 63 -0.73 4.27 14.16
C PRO A 63 0.26 5.42 13.98
N GLU A 64 1.11 5.68 14.98
CA GLU A 64 2.12 6.74 14.91
C GLU A 64 3.18 6.46 13.84
N THR A 65 3.73 5.25 13.80
CA THR A 65 4.74 4.86 12.80
C THR A 65 4.17 4.83 11.38
N VAL A 66 2.92 4.42 11.22
CA VAL A 66 2.21 4.54 9.94
C VAL A 66 2.08 6.00 9.53
N LEU A 67 1.71 6.88 10.45
CA LEU A 67 1.58 8.31 10.18
C LEU A 67 2.94 8.97 9.84
N GLU A 68 4.03 8.56 10.48
CA GLU A 68 5.39 8.99 10.14
C GLU A 68 5.78 8.62 8.71
N SER A 69 5.36 7.46 8.23
CA SER A 69 5.58 7.02 6.84
C SER A 69 4.67 7.76 5.85
N LEU A 70 3.42 8.00 6.24
CA LEU A 70 2.40 8.64 5.40
C LEU A 70 2.61 10.15 5.23
N ARG A 71 3.06 10.85 6.29
CA ARG A 71 3.13 12.32 6.31
C ARG A 71 4.02 12.91 5.22
N PRO A 72 5.27 12.45 4.99
CA PRO A 72 6.11 13.01 3.93
C PRO A 72 5.48 12.85 2.54
N PHE A 73 4.87 11.70 2.27
CA PHE A 73 4.15 11.44 1.01
C PHE A 73 3.00 12.41 0.80
N LEU A 74 2.19 12.65 1.84
CA LEU A 74 1.10 13.63 1.76
C LEU A 74 1.64 15.06 1.59
N GLU A 75 2.70 15.44 2.30
CA GLU A 75 3.29 16.77 2.18
C GLU A 75 3.90 17.03 0.79
N GLU A 76 4.48 16.01 0.17
CA GLU A 76 5.03 16.06 -1.18
C GLU A 76 3.95 16.18 -2.26
N HIS A 77 2.81 15.48 -2.08
CA HIS A 77 1.83 15.29 -3.16
C HIS A 77 0.47 15.98 -2.96
N LEU A 78 0.15 16.47 -1.76
CA LEU A 78 -1.08 17.25 -1.51
C LEU A 78 -0.88 18.77 -1.53
N ARG A 79 0.37 19.25 -1.54
CA ARG A 79 0.63 20.68 -1.79
C ARG A 79 0.56 20.94 -3.28
N GLY A 80 -0.65 21.24 -3.76
CA GLY A 80 -0.89 21.97 -4.99
C GLY A 80 -0.75 23.47 -4.79
#